data_AF-A0A8J3V260-F1
#
_entry.id   AF-A0A8J3V260-F1
#
_cell.length_a   1.000
_cell.length_b   1.000
_cell.length_c   1.000
_cell.angle_alpha   90.00
_cell.angle_beta   90.00
_cell.angle_gamma   90.00
#
_symmetry.space_group_name_H-M   'P 1'
#
loop_
_entity.id
_entity.type
_entity.pdbx_description
1 polymer ?
#
loop_
_entity_poly.entity_id
_entity_poly.type
_entity_poly.pdbx_seq_one_letter_code
_entity_poly.pdbx_strand_id
1 'polypeptide(L)'
;MLRAQAAERVPASQPPADQPRPRRRRSLFARLRPAIVFTALLVGMYGMGIRAYHSVPGETLYPLKRAAEATLLSMASDDTERAQREMGAARLRMAETESLAGYSNPNSGKLIERTLDDMETTTRSALGRVERHDKAANVEARNFAEDQRDAVESLLPKLDGENRKKAGKYLRYIDKFAVSTR
;
A
#
# COMPACT_ATOMS: atom_id res chain seq x y z
N MET A 1 58.80 -79.40 24.13
CA MET A 1 58.83 -79.00 25.55
C MET A 1 59.72 -77.77 25.69
N LEU A 2 59.29 -76.78 26.49
CA LEU A 2 60.00 -75.59 27.06
C LEU A 2 60.74 -74.64 26.09
N ARG A 3 60.29 -73.40 25.87
CA ARG A 3 60.34 -72.15 26.70
C ARG A 3 61.65 -71.34 26.60
N ALA A 4 61.46 -70.10 26.10
CA ALA A 4 62.06 -68.81 26.51
C ALA A 4 63.58 -68.61 26.25
N GLN A 5 64.09 -67.45 25.83
CA GLN A 5 63.81 -66.06 26.23
C GLN A 5 64.03 -65.11 25.02
N ALA A 6 63.11 -64.20 24.68
CA ALA A 6 62.90 -62.89 25.30
C ALA A 6 64.15 -61.98 25.24
N ALA A 7 64.36 -61.32 24.10
CA ALA A 7 65.17 -60.11 24.00
C ALA A 7 64.22 -58.92 23.82
N GLU A 8 64.12 -58.19 24.91
CA GLU A 8 63.38 -56.96 25.16
C GLU A 8 63.78 -55.87 24.15
N ARG A 9 62.82 -55.47 23.30
CA ARG A 9 62.88 -54.17 22.60
C ARG A 9 61.74 -53.33 23.14
N VAL A 10 62.07 -52.47 24.09
CA VAL A 10 61.23 -51.36 24.53
C VAL A 10 61.04 -50.41 23.34
N PRO A 11 59.83 -50.23 22.78
CA PRO A 11 59.59 -49.16 21.82
C PRO A 11 59.53 -47.84 22.59
N ALA A 12 60.32 -46.88 22.12
CA ALA A 12 60.41 -45.53 22.64
C ALA A 12 59.03 -44.89 22.89
N SER A 13 58.89 -44.24 24.05
CA SER A 13 57.75 -43.38 24.40
C SER A 13 57.57 -42.30 23.33
N GLN A 14 56.51 -42.41 22.54
CA GLN A 14 56.10 -41.35 21.61
C GLN A 14 55.63 -40.13 22.41
N PRO A 15 56.02 -38.89 22.03
CA PRO A 15 55.48 -37.69 22.67
C PRO A 15 53.96 -37.62 22.46
N PRO A 16 53.19 -37.07 23.41
CA PRO A 16 51.75 -36.99 23.27
C PRO A 16 51.40 -36.20 22.01
N ALA A 17 50.64 -36.84 21.11
CA ALA A 17 50.13 -36.22 19.91
C ALA A 17 49.34 -34.95 20.29
N ASP A 18 49.75 -33.84 19.69
CA ASP A 18 49.12 -32.53 19.83
C ASP A 18 47.66 -32.66 19.36
N GLN A 19 46.72 -32.67 20.31
CA GLN A 19 45.30 -32.86 19.97
C GLN A 19 44.83 -31.62 19.19
N PRO A 20 44.36 -31.76 17.94
CA PRO A 20 43.87 -30.62 17.18
C PRO A 20 42.62 -30.07 17.88
N ARG A 21 42.73 -28.87 18.46
CA ARG A 21 41.60 -28.13 19.01
C ARG A 21 40.49 -28.09 17.96
N PRO A 22 39.23 -28.47 18.28
CA PRO A 22 38.16 -28.44 17.30
C PRO A 22 37.97 -27.00 16.84
N ARG A 23 38.42 -26.71 15.60
CA ARG A 23 38.07 -25.49 14.90
C ARG A 23 36.55 -25.47 14.83
N ARG A 24 35.90 -24.69 15.71
CA ARG A 24 34.46 -24.41 15.64
C ARG A 24 34.17 -24.00 14.21
N ARG A 25 33.61 -24.93 13.42
CA ARG A 25 33.08 -24.64 12.10
C ARG A 25 32.00 -23.60 12.36
N ARG A 26 32.32 -22.31 12.17
CA ARG A 26 31.34 -21.23 12.22
C ARG A 26 30.32 -21.59 11.15
N SER A 27 29.19 -22.14 11.61
CA SER A 27 28.12 -22.66 10.78
C SER A 27 27.73 -21.58 9.77
N LEU A 28 27.74 -21.91 8.47
CA LEU A 28 27.26 -21.01 7.41
C LEU A 28 25.82 -20.54 7.71
N PHE A 29 25.02 -21.36 8.39
CA PHE A 29 23.69 -20.98 8.88
C PHE A 29 23.71 -19.82 9.88
N ALA A 30 24.77 -19.67 10.70
CA ALA A 30 24.91 -18.52 11.59
C ALA A 30 25.20 -17.21 10.85
N ARG A 31 25.80 -17.27 9.64
CA ARG A 31 26.06 -16.10 8.79
C ARG A 31 24.86 -15.71 7.93
N LEU A 32 24.00 -16.67 7.59
CA LEU A 32 22.77 -16.44 6.79
C LEU A 32 21.56 -16.00 7.62
N ARG A 33 21.55 -16.27 8.93
CA ARG A 33 20.51 -15.81 9.86
C ARG A 33 20.11 -14.34 9.72
N PRO A 34 21.04 -13.35 9.71
CA PRO A 34 20.66 -11.95 9.56
C PRO A 34 20.01 -11.66 8.20
N ALA A 35 20.49 -12.29 7.12
CA ALA A 35 19.91 -12.13 5.78
C ALA A 35 18.50 -12.73 5.68
N ILE A 36 18.26 -13.88 6.31
CA ILE A 36 16.94 -14.51 6.37
C ILE A 36 15.96 -13.66 7.18
N VAL A 37 16.38 -13.17 8.35
CA VAL A 37 15.55 -12.27 9.17
C VAL A 37 15.24 -10.99 8.41
N PHE A 38 16.23 -10.38 7.76
CA PHE A 38 16.03 -9.19 6.93
C PHE A 38 15.07 -9.45 5.75
N THR A 39 15.23 -10.58 5.06
CA THR A 39 14.33 -10.95 3.95
C THR A 39 12.91 -11.22 4.45
N ALA A 40 12.75 -11.91 5.58
CA ALA A 40 11.44 -12.12 6.20
C ALA A 40 10.77 -10.81 6.64
N LEU A 41 11.56 -9.86 7.17
CA LEU A 41 11.09 -8.52 7.49
C LEU A 41 10.68 -7.76 6.23
N LEU A 42 11.46 -7.82 5.14
CA LEU A 42 11.11 -7.20 3.87
C LEU A 42 9.83 -7.82 3.29
N VAL A 43 9.72 -9.15 3.23
CA VAL A 43 8.51 -9.83 2.75
C VAL A 43 7.30 -9.50 3.62
N GLY A 44 7.46 -9.45 4.95
CA GLY A 44 6.42 -9.01 5.88
C GLY A 44 5.99 -7.56 5.63
N MET A 45 6.95 -6.66 5.39
CA MET A 45 6.71 -5.25 5.11
C MET A 45 6.04 -5.05 3.75
N TYR A 46 6.43 -5.81 2.72
CA TYR A 46 5.78 -5.80 1.40
C TYR A 46 4.36 -6.39 1.46
N GLY A 47 4.16 -7.50 2.16
CA GLY A 47 2.85 -8.12 2.33
C GLY A 47 1.86 -7.25 3.11
N MET A 48 2.34 -6.55 4.14
CA MET A 48 1.54 -5.57 4.88
C MET A 48 1.33 -4.28 4.07
N GLY A 49 2.32 -3.87 3.27
CA GLY A 49 2.25 -2.71 2.39
C GLY A 49 1.21 -2.86 1.27
N ILE A 50 1.10 -4.04 0.65
CA ILE A 50 0.07 -4.34 -0.34
C ILE A 50 -1.34 -4.29 0.29
N ARG A 51 -1.49 -4.80 1.52
CA ARG A 51 -2.77 -4.69 2.25
C ARG A 51 -3.07 -3.26 2.66
N ALA A 52 -2.07 -2.48 3.07
CA ALA A 52 -2.25 -1.06 3.35
C ALA A 52 -2.69 -0.30 2.09
N TYR A 53 -2.09 -0.60 0.94
CA TYR A 53 -2.43 0.03 -0.33
C TYR A 53 -3.89 -0.24 -0.76
N HIS A 54 -4.35 -1.48 -0.61
CA HIS A 54 -5.73 -1.86 -0.90
C HIS A 54 -6.71 -1.58 0.24
N SER A 55 -6.23 -1.04 1.38
CA SER A 55 -7.11 -0.86 2.52
C SER A 55 -8.19 0.17 2.25
N VAL A 56 -9.38 -0.12 2.78
CA VAL A 56 -10.57 0.73 2.69
C VAL A 56 -10.90 1.32 4.07
N PRO A 57 -11.69 2.40 4.13
CA PRO A 57 -12.11 2.99 5.39
C PRO A 57 -12.68 1.96 6.36
N GLY A 58 -12.22 2.01 7.62
CA GLY A 58 -12.59 1.04 8.66
C GLY A 58 -11.56 -0.09 8.86
N GLU A 59 -10.61 -0.26 7.95
CA GLU A 59 -9.51 -1.22 8.14
C GLU A 59 -8.35 -0.64 8.94
N THR A 60 -7.62 -1.49 9.66
CA THR A 60 -6.53 -1.11 10.58
C THR A 60 -5.41 -0.31 9.90
N LEU A 61 -5.11 -0.62 8.64
CA LEU A 61 -4.03 0.02 7.88
C LEU A 61 -4.47 1.27 7.11
N TYR A 62 -5.77 1.58 7.10
CA TYR A 62 -6.29 2.73 6.35
C TYR A 62 -5.72 4.08 6.79
N PRO A 63 -5.53 4.37 8.10
CA PRO A 63 -4.88 5.62 8.52
C PRO A 63 -3.44 5.76 7.97
N LEU A 64 -2.72 4.65 7.86
CA LEU A 64 -1.37 4.64 7.29
C LEU A 64 -1.40 4.94 5.78
N LYS A 65 -2.34 4.34 5.05
CA LYS A 65 -2.60 4.66 3.63
C LYS A 65 -2.83 6.16 3.45
N ARG A 66 -3.72 6.75 4.27
CA ARG A 66 -4.03 8.18 4.22
C ARG A 66 -2.85 9.08 4.53
N ALA A 67 -2.00 8.72 5.49
CA ALA A 67 -0.79 9.46 5.79
C ALA A 67 0.21 9.44 4.62
N ALA A 68 0.38 8.28 3.97
CA ALA A 68 1.23 8.15 2.78
C ALA A 68 0.70 9.02 1.61
N GLU A 69 -0.59 8.95 1.32
CA GLU A 69 -1.22 9.79 0.28
C GLU A 69 -1.08 11.28 0.57
N ALA A 70 -1.28 11.71 1.82
CA ALA A 70 -1.12 13.11 2.21
C ALA A 70 0.32 13.60 2.02
N THR A 71 1.30 12.74 2.29
CA THR A 71 2.72 13.04 2.07
C THR A 71 2.99 13.21 0.57
N LEU A 72 2.54 12.27 -0.26
CA LEU A 72 2.69 12.37 -1.72
C LEU A 72 2.00 13.63 -2.28
N LEU A 73 0.85 14.00 -1.74
CA LEU A 73 0.16 15.22 -2.14
C LEU A 73 0.95 16.49 -1.76
N SER A 74 1.58 16.50 -0.59
CA SER A 74 2.43 17.63 -0.14
C SER A 74 3.71 17.82 -0.96
N MET A 75 4.15 16.78 -1.67
CA MET A 75 5.34 16.81 -2.53
C MET A 75 5.07 17.36 -3.94
N ALA A 76 3.86 17.87 -4.22
CA ALA A 76 3.57 18.55 -5.48
C ALA A 76 4.37 19.84 -5.60
N SER A 77 5.14 19.92 -6.68
CA SER A 77 6.03 21.04 -6.98
C SER A 77 5.28 22.21 -7.62
N ASP A 78 4.20 21.91 -8.36
CA ASP A 78 3.33 22.91 -8.97
C ASP A 78 1.84 22.55 -8.84
N ASP A 79 1.00 23.48 -9.28
CA ASP A 79 -0.45 23.37 -9.20
C ASP A 79 -1.04 22.32 -10.15
N THR A 80 -0.39 22.05 -11.29
CA THR A 80 -0.83 21.04 -12.25
C THR A 80 -0.58 19.64 -11.68
N GLU A 81 0.62 19.38 -11.17
CA GLU A 81 0.99 18.14 -10.48
C GLU A 81 0.10 17.92 -9.24
N ARG A 82 -0.21 18.99 -8.50
CA ARG A 82 -1.12 18.92 -7.37
C ARG A 82 -2.54 18.54 -7.81
N ALA A 83 -3.07 19.16 -8.85
CA ALA A 83 -4.38 18.82 -9.39
C ALA A 83 -4.43 17.35 -9.86
N GLN A 84 -3.39 16.88 -10.56
CA GLN A 84 -3.29 15.48 -10.98
C GLN A 84 -3.30 14.50 -9.81
N ARG A 85 -2.57 14.81 -8.73
CA ARG A 85 -2.58 13.99 -7.50
C ARG A 85 -3.93 14.02 -6.79
N GLU A 86 -4.61 15.17 -6.75
CA GLU A 86 -5.96 15.29 -6.19
C GLU A 86 -6.99 14.51 -7.02
N MET A 87 -6.89 14.52 -8.36
CA MET A 87 -7.70 13.67 -9.24
C MET A 87 -7.43 12.18 -8.98
N GLY A 88 -6.16 11.79 -8.81
CA GLY A 88 -5.78 10.43 -8.42
C GLY A 88 -6.38 10.01 -7.07
N ALA A 89 -6.33 10.89 -6.08
CA ALA A 89 -6.95 10.64 -4.77
C ALA A 89 -8.46 10.48 -4.87
N ALA A 90 -9.15 11.29 -5.68
CA ALA A 90 -10.58 11.16 -5.92
C ALA A 90 -10.94 9.80 -6.58
N ARG A 91 -10.14 9.33 -7.55
CA ARG A 91 -10.30 7.97 -8.14
C ARG A 91 -10.16 6.87 -7.09
N LEU A 92 -9.20 6.99 -6.16
CA LEU A 92 -9.04 6.04 -5.06
C LEU A 92 -10.24 6.05 -4.11
N ARG A 93 -10.76 7.23 -3.75
CA ARG A 93 -11.99 7.35 -2.93
C ARG A 93 -13.20 6.71 -3.61
N MET A 94 -13.31 6.82 -4.94
CA MET A 94 -14.37 6.17 -5.70
C MET A 94 -14.30 4.64 -5.56
N ALA A 95 -13.12 4.05 -5.79
CA ALA A 95 -12.90 2.62 -5.63
C ALA A 95 -13.13 2.13 -4.18
N GLU A 96 -12.72 2.91 -3.18
CA GLU A 96 -13.01 2.64 -1.77
C GLU A 96 -14.53 2.64 -1.50
N THR A 97 -15.27 3.57 -2.11
CA THR A 97 -16.72 3.65 -1.97
C THR A 97 -17.42 2.45 -2.62
N GLU A 98 -16.99 2.04 -3.82
CA GLU A 98 -17.51 0.83 -4.48
C GLU A 98 -17.27 -0.42 -3.63
N SER A 99 -16.06 -0.54 -3.08
CA SER A 99 -15.71 -1.64 -2.19
C SER A 99 -16.62 -1.65 -0.96
N LEU A 100 -16.83 -0.51 -0.31
CA LEU A 100 -17.71 -0.41 0.86
C LEU A 100 -19.19 -0.69 0.52
N ALA A 101 -19.65 -0.27 -0.66
CA ALA A 101 -21.01 -0.55 -1.13
C ALA A 101 -21.22 -2.02 -1.52
N GLY A 102 -20.15 -2.74 -1.87
CA GLY A 102 -20.18 -4.18 -2.15
C GLY A 102 -20.21 -5.07 -0.90
N TYR A 103 -19.84 -4.54 0.28
CA TYR A 103 -19.82 -5.28 1.53
C TYR A 103 -21.01 -4.93 2.44
N SER A 104 -21.76 -5.95 2.87
CA SER A 104 -22.81 -5.82 3.89
C SER A 104 -22.21 -5.72 5.29
N ASN A 105 -21.68 -4.54 5.65
CA ASN A 105 -21.24 -4.21 7.00
C ASN A 105 -22.18 -3.16 7.61
N PRO A 106 -22.68 -3.33 8.86
CA PRO A 106 -23.57 -2.37 9.53
C PRO A 106 -23.02 -0.93 9.59
N ASN A 107 -21.69 -0.78 9.60
CA ASN A 107 -21.02 0.52 9.63
C ASN A 107 -20.68 1.08 8.23
N SER A 108 -20.94 0.32 7.14
CA SER A 108 -20.63 0.75 5.77
C SER A 108 -21.30 2.08 5.43
N GLY A 109 -22.54 2.32 5.88
CA GLY A 109 -23.27 3.55 5.54
C GLY A 109 -22.52 4.83 5.92
N LYS A 110 -21.99 4.92 7.15
CA LYS A 110 -21.22 6.08 7.63
C LYS A 110 -19.84 6.16 6.99
N LEU A 111 -19.24 5.03 6.66
CA LEU A 111 -17.94 4.99 5.99
C LEU A 111 -18.07 5.48 4.56
N ILE A 112 -19.07 4.98 3.81
CA ILE A 112 -19.45 5.46 2.48
C ILE A 112 -19.69 6.96 2.49
N GLU A 113 -20.47 7.46 3.46
CA GLU A 113 -20.76 8.90 3.58
C GLU A 113 -19.48 9.74 3.64
N ARG A 114 -18.53 9.35 4.51
CA ARG A 114 -17.25 10.05 4.67
C ARG A 114 -16.37 9.93 3.43
N THR A 115 -16.35 8.76 2.79
CA THR A 115 -15.55 8.55 1.57
C THR A 115 -16.09 9.37 0.41
N LEU A 116 -17.42 9.49 0.29
CA LEU A 116 -18.07 10.38 -0.68
C LEU A 116 -17.71 11.85 -0.41
N ASP A 117 -17.67 12.29 0.85
CA ASP A 117 -17.26 13.66 1.21
C ASP A 117 -15.81 13.94 0.84
N ASP A 118 -14.91 13.00 1.13
CA ASP A 118 -13.49 13.11 0.77
C ASP A 118 -13.31 13.16 -0.76
N MET A 119 -14.06 12.33 -1.48
CA MET A 119 -14.07 12.30 -2.94
C MET A 119 -14.57 13.62 -3.53
N GLU A 120 -15.69 14.15 -3.02
CA GLU A 120 -16.24 15.44 -3.44
C GLU A 120 -15.24 16.56 -3.18
N THR A 121 -14.63 16.59 -1.99
CA THR A 121 -13.67 17.62 -1.59
C THR A 121 -12.43 17.61 -2.49
N THR A 122 -11.85 16.43 -2.72
CA THR A 122 -10.65 16.28 -3.56
C THR A 122 -10.94 16.60 -5.04
N THR A 123 -12.10 16.20 -5.55
CA THR A 123 -12.56 16.55 -6.90
C THR A 123 -12.70 18.05 -7.06
N ARG A 124 -13.40 18.72 -6.13
CA ARG A 124 -13.60 20.17 -6.17
C ARG A 124 -12.29 20.94 -6.14
N SER A 125 -11.36 20.50 -5.30
CA SER A 125 -10.02 21.10 -5.20
C SER A 125 -9.26 20.96 -6.52
N ALA A 126 -9.24 19.75 -7.10
CA ALA A 126 -8.55 19.48 -8.34
C ALA A 126 -9.09 20.30 -9.51
N LEU A 127 -10.41 20.24 -9.73
CA LEU A 127 -11.08 20.94 -10.83
C LEU A 127 -10.96 22.45 -10.68
N GLY A 128 -11.16 22.98 -9.47
CA GLY A 128 -11.01 24.41 -9.20
C GLY A 128 -9.57 24.91 -9.30
N ARG A 129 -8.57 24.04 -9.20
CA ARG A 129 -7.17 24.39 -9.47
C ARG A 129 -6.88 24.44 -10.97
N VAL A 130 -7.39 23.48 -11.73
CA VAL A 130 -7.28 23.47 -13.19
C VAL A 130 -7.93 24.72 -13.81
N GLU A 131 -9.15 25.06 -13.39
CA GLU A 131 -9.86 26.26 -13.87
C GLU A 131 -9.07 27.56 -13.69
N ARG A 132 -8.27 27.65 -12.62
CA ARG A 132 -7.51 28.86 -12.28
C ARG A 132 -6.20 29.00 -13.04
N HIS A 133 -5.55 27.88 -13.40
CA HIS A 133 -4.14 27.90 -13.75
C HIS A 133 -3.78 27.35 -15.12
N ASP A 134 -4.63 26.54 -15.79
CA ASP A 134 -4.19 25.87 -17.02
C ASP A 134 -5.33 25.47 -17.98
N LYS A 135 -5.30 26.02 -19.21
CA LYS A 135 -6.25 25.68 -20.29
C LYS A 135 -5.98 24.32 -20.95
N ALA A 136 -4.74 23.81 -20.95
CA ALA A 136 -4.39 22.50 -21.51
C ALA A 136 -4.76 21.37 -20.54
N ALA A 137 -4.62 21.60 -19.23
CA ALA A 137 -5.11 20.70 -18.18
C ALA A 137 -6.64 20.49 -18.22
N ASN A 138 -7.40 21.32 -18.94
CA ASN A 138 -8.84 21.12 -19.12
C ASN A 138 -9.20 19.81 -19.82
N VAL A 139 -8.36 19.28 -20.73
CA VAL A 139 -8.67 18.00 -21.38
C VAL A 139 -8.56 16.85 -20.39
N GLU A 140 -7.51 16.82 -19.58
CA GLU A 140 -7.34 15.80 -18.54
C GLU A 140 -8.42 15.92 -17.46
N ALA A 141 -8.72 17.15 -17.00
CA ALA A 141 -9.76 17.40 -16.02
C ALA A 141 -11.16 17.03 -16.53
N ARG A 142 -11.43 17.24 -17.84
CA ARG A 142 -12.68 16.82 -18.47
C ARG A 142 -12.78 15.29 -18.53
N ASN A 143 -11.73 14.61 -19.00
CA ASN A 143 -11.73 13.14 -19.02
C ASN A 143 -11.91 12.58 -17.61
N PHE A 144 -11.22 13.15 -16.62
CA PHE A 144 -11.41 12.79 -15.21
C PHE A 144 -12.85 13.04 -14.72
N ALA A 145 -13.47 14.16 -15.08
CA ALA A 145 -14.85 14.45 -14.73
C ALA A 145 -15.82 13.44 -15.38
N GLU A 146 -15.61 13.08 -16.65
CA GLU A 146 -16.39 12.04 -17.34
C GLU A 146 -16.21 10.67 -16.68
N ASP A 147 -14.98 10.26 -16.37
CA ASP A 147 -14.70 9.00 -15.64
C ASP A 147 -15.41 8.96 -14.27
N GLN A 148 -15.34 10.06 -13.52
CA GLN A 148 -15.99 10.16 -12.20
C GLN A 148 -17.51 10.13 -12.30
N ARG A 149 -18.08 10.81 -13.31
CA ARG A 149 -19.51 10.78 -13.59
C ARG A 149 -19.99 9.35 -13.81
N ASP A 150 -19.34 8.63 -14.71
CA ASP A 150 -19.72 7.26 -15.06
C ASP A 150 -19.58 6.30 -13.86
N ALA A 151 -18.52 6.44 -13.07
CA ALA A 151 -18.32 5.65 -11.85
C ALA A 151 -19.42 5.91 -10.81
N VAL A 152 -19.76 7.17 -10.55
CA VAL A 152 -20.81 7.55 -9.60
C VAL A 152 -22.19 7.08 -10.07
N GLU A 153 -22.49 7.20 -11.36
CA GLU A 153 -23.74 6.69 -11.95
C GLU A 153 -23.89 5.18 -11.72
N SER A 154 -22.79 4.43 -11.89
CA SER A 154 -22.78 2.98 -11.62
C SER A 154 -22.97 2.63 -10.15
N LEU A 155 -22.57 3.54 -9.24
CA LEU A 155 -22.64 3.36 -7.80
C LEU A 155 -24.02 3.68 -7.23
N LEU A 156 -24.74 4.68 -7.78
CA LEU A 156 -26.08 5.10 -7.33
C LEU A 156 -27.07 3.96 -7.00
N PRO A 157 -27.23 2.92 -7.84
CA PRO A 157 -28.16 1.82 -7.53
C PRO A 157 -27.75 1.01 -6.29
N LYS A 158 -26.45 0.99 -5.93
CA LYS A 158 -25.90 0.27 -4.77
C LYS A 158 -25.99 1.06 -3.46
N LEU A 159 -26.24 2.36 -3.53
CA LEU A 159 -26.37 3.25 -2.37
C LEU A 159 -27.82 3.36 -1.92
N ASP A 160 -28.04 3.63 -0.64
CA ASP A 160 -29.36 3.91 -0.06
C ASP A 160 -29.41 5.27 0.64
N GLY A 161 -30.62 5.70 1.01
CA GLY A 161 -30.87 6.85 1.87
C GLY A 161 -30.07 8.11 1.54
N GLU A 162 -29.36 8.64 2.54
CA GLU A 162 -28.54 9.84 2.45
C GLU A 162 -27.33 9.68 1.53
N ASN A 163 -26.73 8.49 1.46
CA ASN A 163 -25.58 8.23 0.59
C ASN A 163 -25.95 8.38 -0.89
N ARG A 164 -27.11 7.86 -1.29
CA ARG A 164 -27.62 8.02 -2.67
C ARG A 164 -27.90 9.50 -2.99
N LYS A 165 -28.49 10.25 -2.06
CA LYS A 165 -28.75 11.70 -2.24
C LYS A 165 -27.45 12.48 -2.41
N LYS A 166 -26.44 12.18 -1.57
CA LYS A 166 -25.12 12.83 -1.61
C LYS A 166 -24.40 12.52 -2.92
N ALA A 167 -24.33 11.26 -3.33
CA ALA A 167 -23.78 10.86 -4.62
C ALA A 167 -24.48 11.58 -5.79
N GLY A 168 -25.81 11.71 -5.75
CA GLY A 168 -26.56 12.48 -6.75
C GLY A 168 -26.24 13.99 -6.74
N LYS A 169 -25.93 14.58 -5.58
CA LYS A 169 -25.48 15.98 -5.50
C LYS A 169 -24.08 16.16 -6.09
N TYR A 170 -23.19 15.21 -5.81
CA TYR A 170 -21.86 15.17 -6.39
C TYR A 170 -21.90 15.03 -7.91
N LEU A 171 -22.74 14.13 -8.44
CA LEU A 171 -22.94 13.95 -9.88
C LEU A 171 -23.34 15.26 -10.57
N ARG A 172 -24.32 16.00 -10.01
CA ARG A 172 -24.72 17.32 -10.54
C ARG A 172 -23.58 18.33 -10.57
N TYR A 173 -22.65 18.27 -9.62
CA TYR A 173 -21.49 19.14 -9.62
C TYR A 173 -20.53 18.81 -10.77
N ILE A 174 -20.24 17.52 -10.97
CA ILE A 174 -19.38 17.04 -12.07
C ILE A 174 -20.01 17.35 -13.42
N ASP A 175 -21.30 17.10 -13.60
CA ASP A 175 -22.02 17.40 -14.85
C ASP A 175 -21.93 18.89 -15.19
N LYS A 176 -22.11 19.76 -14.19
CA LYS A 176 -21.99 21.21 -14.39
C LYS A 176 -20.59 21.58 -14.88
N PHE A 177 -19.55 21.00 -14.28
CA PHE A 177 -18.16 21.24 -14.67
C PHE A 177 -17.88 20.77 -16.10
N ALA A 178 -18.31 19.55 -16.43
CA ALA A 178 -18.11 18.95 -17.75
C ALA A 178 -18.82 19.73 -18.87
N VAL A 179 -19.97 20.33 -18.57
CA VAL A 179 -20.69 21.21 -19.52
C VAL A 179 -20.04 22.58 -19.64
N SER A 180 -19.57 23.18 -18.54
CA SER A 180 -18.98 24.54 -18.58
C SER A 180 -17.61 24.62 -19.25
N THR A 181 -16.96 23.47 -19.47
CA THR A 181 -15.64 23.37 -20.11
C THR A 181 -15.69 22.87 -21.57
N ARG A 182 -16.89 22.80 -22.17
CA ARG A 182 -17.08 22.56 -23.62
C ARG A 182 -16.94 23.82 -24.45
#